data_AF-A0AAJ6URI6-F1
#
_entry.id   AF-A0AAJ6URI6-F1
#
_cell.length_a   1.000
_cell.length_b   1.000
_cell.length_c   1.000
_cell.angle_alpha   90.00
_cell.angle_beta   90.00
_cell.angle_gamma   90.00
#
_symmetry.space_group_name_H-M   'P 1'
#
loop_
_entity.id
_entity.type
_entity.pdbx_description
1 polymer ?
#
loop_
_entity_poly.entity_id
_entity_poly.type
_entity_poly.pdbx_seq_one_letter_code
_entity_poly.pdbx_strand_id
1 'polypeptide(L)'
;MKFGKRLKQQVQETLPDWRDKFLSYKELKKLVRLISSAPPFSYGSVEYGKAEAEFMRLLNSEIDKFNTFFMEQEEDFIIRHEELKQRIQKVIDTWGPSGSQPSEAEYKEQMRKIRKNIINFHGEMVLLENYSNINYTGLAKILKKYDKRTGGLLRLPFIQKVLEQPFFITDLVSKLVKQCEYMIETVFPVEEEERVKEGREAITVAGEGIFRNTIAALMTMQEIRRGSSTYSHFSLPPLNLPDSDLIQSLQLNSPIPIV
;
A
#
# COMPACT_ATOMS: atom_id res chain seq x y z
N MET A 1 17.65 8.86 -11.02
CA MET A 1 17.01 10.18 -10.73
C MET A 1 15.49 10.11 -10.57
N LYS A 2 14.79 9.10 -11.12
CA LYS A 2 13.32 9.05 -11.20
C LYS A 2 12.57 8.74 -9.88
N PHE A 3 13.15 7.95 -8.96
CA PHE A 3 12.42 7.47 -7.77
C PHE A 3 11.91 8.58 -6.83
N GLY A 4 12.70 9.62 -6.54
CA GLY A 4 12.24 10.68 -5.63
C GLY A 4 11.03 11.47 -6.15
N LYS A 5 10.92 11.64 -7.48
CA LYS A 5 9.73 12.22 -8.12
C LYS A 5 8.54 11.28 -8.00
N ARG A 6 8.76 9.99 -8.28
CA ARG A 6 7.76 8.94 -8.16
C ARG A 6 7.21 8.80 -6.74
N LEU A 7 8.09 8.78 -5.72
CA LEU A 7 7.68 8.75 -4.32
C LEU A 7 6.79 9.96 -3.98
N LYS A 8 7.19 11.17 -4.43
CA LYS A 8 6.36 12.37 -4.22
C LYS A 8 4.98 12.22 -4.86
N GLN A 9 4.90 11.68 -6.07
CA GLN A 9 3.63 11.40 -6.74
C GLN A 9 2.78 10.40 -5.95
N GLN A 10 3.37 9.28 -5.51
CA GLN A 10 2.66 8.28 -4.71
C GLN A 10 2.14 8.85 -3.39
N VAL A 11 2.90 9.72 -2.73
CA VAL A 11 2.43 10.44 -1.54
C VAL A 11 1.23 11.34 -1.85
N GLN A 12 1.12 11.90 -3.05
CA GLN A 12 -0.09 12.67 -3.42
C GLN A 12 -1.28 11.76 -3.74
N GLU A 13 -1.01 10.57 -4.28
CA GLU A 13 -1.99 9.55 -4.69
C GLU A 13 -2.40 8.61 -3.54
N THR A 14 -1.98 8.85 -2.30
CA THR A 14 -2.44 8.12 -1.10
C THR A 14 -3.43 8.97 -0.29
N LEU A 15 -3.92 8.42 0.83
CA LEU A 15 -4.78 9.15 1.76
C LEU A 15 -4.03 10.34 2.38
N PRO A 16 -4.68 11.51 2.56
CA PRO A 16 -4.03 12.70 3.12
C PRO A 16 -3.31 12.46 4.45
N ASP A 17 -3.92 11.67 5.33
CA ASP A 17 -3.41 11.42 6.69
C ASP A 17 -2.24 10.42 6.72
N TRP A 18 -1.93 9.79 5.58
CA TRP A 18 -0.81 8.85 5.46
C TRP A 18 0.45 9.52 4.91
N ARG A 19 0.35 10.77 4.42
CA ARG A 19 1.40 11.40 3.62
C ARG A 19 2.71 11.63 4.37
N ASP A 20 2.64 11.98 5.65
CA ASP A 20 3.78 12.20 6.54
C ASP A 20 4.40 10.89 7.03
N LYS A 21 3.70 9.76 6.86
CA LYS A 21 4.16 8.43 7.27
C LYS A 21 5.14 7.82 6.28
N PHE A 22 5.20 8.31 5.04
CA PHE A 22 6.16 7.83 4.04
C PHE A 22 7.61 8.21 4.33
N LEU A 23 8.54 7.51 3.69
CA LEU A 23 9.97 7.72 3.79
C LEU A 23 10.38 9.16 3.50
N SER A 24 11.12 9.75 4.44
CA SER A 24 11.82 11.05 4.33
C SER A 24 13.02 10.99 3.38
N TYR A 25 12.81 10.48 2.16
CA TYR A 25 13.86 10.15 1.18
C TYR A 25 14.69 11.37 0.77
N LYS A 26 14.10 12.57 0.81
CA LYS A 26 14.80 13.81 0.51
C LYS A 26 15.85 14.14 1.57
N GLU A 27 15.51 14.01 2.85
CA GLU A 27 16.40 14.32 3.97
C GLU A 27 17.52 13.29 4.07
N LEU A 28 17.20 12.00 3.97
CA LEU A 28 18.20 10.95 3.90
C LEU A 28 19.18 11.16 2.72
N LYS A 29 18.68 11.59 1.56
CA LYS A 29 19.55 11.93 0.42
C LYS A 29 20.49 13.11 0.71
N LYS A 30 20.08 14.09 1.52
CA LYS A 30 20.95 15.21 1.91
C LYS A 30 22.08 14.69 2.80
N LEU A 31 21.76 13.85 3.79
CA LEU A 31 22.75 13.23 4.66
C LEU A 31 23.77 12.40 3.86
N VAL A 32 23.32 11.54 2.94
CA VAL A 32 24.25 10.78 2.07
C VAL A 32 25.17 11.70 1.27
N ARG A 33 24.67 12.86 0.79
CA ARG A 33 25.50 13.83 0.07
C ARG A 33 26.56 14.44 0.99
N LEU A 34 26.18 14.87 2.19
CA LEU A 34 27.09 15.44 3.18
C LEU A 34 28.22 14.45 3.52
N ILE A 35 27.87 13.19 3.77
CA ILE A 35 28.86 12.13 4.05
C ILE A 35 29.79 11.93 2.84
N SER A 36 29.24 11.89 1.62
CA SER A 36 30.05 11.66 0.41
C SER A 36 30.89 12.86 -0.06
N SER A 37 30.62 14.06 0.46
CA SER A 37 31.32 15.29 0.08
C SER A 37 32.44 15.64 1.05
N ALA A 38 32.61 14.87 2.14
CA ALA A 38 33.71 15.04 3.07
C ALA A 38 35.06 14.74 2.38
N PRO A 39 36.09 15.60 2.53
CA PRO A 39 37.42 15.33 2.00
C PRO A 39 38.02 14.02 2.54
N PRO A 40 38.92 13.34 1.79
CA PRO A 40 39.59 12.11 2.24
C PRO A 40 40.30 12.23 3.61
N PHE A 41 40.82 13.42 3.92
CA PHE A 41 41.48 13.70 5.22
C PHE A 41 40.51 13.89 6.39
N SER A 42 39.20 14.02 6.10
CA SER A 42 38.13 14.17 7.09
C SER A 42 37.49 12.83 7.46
N TYR A 43 37.90 11.72 6.85
CA TYR A 43 37.48 10.37 7.26
C TYR A 43 37.97 10.10 8.69
N GLY A 44 37.04 9.79 9.60
CA GLY A 44 37.32 9.66 11.03
C GLY A 44 37.28 10.98 11.83
N SER A 45 37.00 12.12 11.18
CA SER A 45 36.73 13.37 11.89
C SER A 45 35.39 13.32 12.64
N VAL A 46 35.28 14.12 13.71
CA VAL A 46 34.06 14.24 14.52
C VAL A 46 32.85 14.66 13.67
N GLU A 47 33.03 15.50 12.65
CA GLU A 47 31.95 15.93 11.75
C GLU A 47 31.48 14.83 10.80
N TYR A 48 32.40 14.03 10.26
CA TYR A 48 32.05 12.86 9.44
C TYR A 48 31.23 11.84 10.27
N GLY A 49 31.72 11.52 11.47
CA GLY A 49 31.03 10.62 12.39
C GLY A 49 29.63 11.13 12.78
N LYS A 50 29.45 12.44 12.94
CA LYS A 50 28.14 13.05 13.21
C LYS A 50 27.15 12.87 12.06
N ALA A 51 27.56 13.07 10.82
CA ALA A 51 26.68 12.94 9.66
C ALA A 51 26.25 11.47 9.39
N GLU A 52 27.18 10.53 9.57
CA GLU A 52 26.88 9.09 9.48
C GLU A 52 25.98 8.63 10.62
N ALA A 53 26.26 9.04 11.86
CA ALA A 53 25.40 8.76 13.01
C ALA A 53 23.98 9.32 12.81
N GLU A 54 23.86 10.53 12.28
CA GLU A 54 22.57 11.16 11.98
C GLU A 54 21.81 10.42 10.87
N PHE A 55 22.51 9.95 9.83
CA PHE A 55 21.91 9.11 8.79
C PHE A 55 21.35 7.80 9.36
N MET A 56 22.12 7.14 10.22
CA MET A 56 21.71 5.90 10.89
C MET A 56 20.54 6.14 11.84
N ARG A 57 20.57 7.23 12.61
CA ARG A 57 19.48 7.63 13.51
C ARG A 57 18.19 7.86 12.72
N LEU A 58 18.27 8.63 11.62
CA LEU A 58 17.10 8.92 10.78
C LEU A 58 16.56 7.64 10.12
N LEU A 59 17.42 6.75 9.62
CA LEU A 59 16.98 5.47 9.05
C LEU A 59 16.21 4.61 10.05
N ASN A 60 16.71 4.47 11.28
CA ASN A 60 16.01 3.68 12.30
C ASN A 60 14.70 4.37 12.70
N SER A 61 14.68 5.70 12.89
CA SER A 61 13.44 6.41 13.22
C SER A 61 12.37 6.32 12.11
N GLU A 62 12.80 6.24 10.84
CA GLU A 62 11.87 6.04 9.73
C GLU A 62 11.29 4.61 9.74
N ILE A 63 12.08 3.60 10.08
CA ILE A 63 11.58 2.22 10.27
C ILE A 63 10.60 2.16 11.43
N ASP A 64 10.93 2.76 12.58
CA ASP A 64 10.04 2.78 13.74
C ASP A 64 8.72 3.46 13.39
N LYS A 65 8.76 4.60 12.69
CA LYS A 65 7.58 5.28 12.14
C LYS A 65 6.75 4.36 11.24
N PHE A 66 7.40 3.61 10.34
CA PHE A 66 6.67 2.69 9.46
C PHE A 66 6.00 1.58 10.24
N ASN A 67 6.69 1.00 11.21
CA ASN A 67 6.16 -0.06 12.06
C ASN A 67 4.97 0.42 12.89
N THR A 68 5.11 1.54 13.59
CA THR A 68 4.02 2.13 14.38
C THR A 68 2.79 2.36 13.52
N PHE A 69 2.95 3.08 12.40
CA PHE A 69 1.83 3.36 11.51
C PHE A 69 1.20 2.09 10.94
N PHE A 70 2.01 1.13 10.47
CA PHE A 70 1.50 -0.09 9.86
C PHE A 70 0.71 -0.95 10.86
N MET A 71 1.24 -1.12 12.08
CA MET A 71 0.57 -1.90 13.13
C MET A 71 -0.74 -1.24 13.58
N GLU A 72 -0.77 0.09 13.72
CA GLU A 72 -1.99 0.83 14.04
C GLU A 72 -3.08 0.63 12.97
N GLN A 73 -2.71 0.69 11.68
CA GLN A 73 -3.65 0.44 10.59
C GLN A 73 -4.10 -1.02 10.53
N GLU A 74 -3.18 -1.97 10.75
CA GLU A 74 -3.51 -3.39 10.75
C GLU A 74 -4.51 -3.74 11.87
N GLU A 75 -4.32 -3.20 13.08
CA GLU A 75 -5.25 -3.38 14.19
C GLU A 75 -6.64 -2.80 13.89
N ASP A 76 -6.68 -1.57 13.36
CA ASP A 76 -7.93 -0.94 12.92
C ASP A 76 -8.65 -1.78 11.85
N PHE A 77 -7.90 -2.37 10.92
CA PHE A 77 -8.48 -3.24 9.89
C PHE A 77 -9.09 -4.50 10.48
N ILE A 78 -8.45 -5.12 11.47
CA ILE A 78 -8.99 -6.31 12.15
C ILE A 78 -10.32 -5.98 12.82
N ILE A 79 -10.39 -4.85 13.53
CA ILE A 79 -11.59 -4.39 14.25
C ILE A 79 -12.71 -4.11 13.24
N ARG A 80 -12.45 -3.26 12.23
CA ARG A 80 -13.47 -2.89 11.23
C ARG A 80 -13.97 -4.08 10.42
N HIS A 81 -13.10 -5.05 10.13
CA HIS A 81 -13.50 -6.27 9.45
C HIS A 81 -14.49 -7.10 10.28
N GLU A 82 -14.28 -7.21 11.60
CA GLU A 82 -15.20 -7.92 12.49
C GLU A 82 -16.53 -7.17 12.65
N GLU A 83 -16.48 -5.84 12.82
CA GLU A 83 -17.69 -5.00 12.84
C GLU A 83 -18.52 -5.13 11.56
N LEU A 84 -17.85 -5.22 10.41
CA LEU A 84 -18.50 -5.37 9.11
C LEU A 84 -19.23 -6.70 8.99
N LYS A 85 -18.64 -7.80 9.47
CA LYS A 85 -19.29 -9.12 9.54
C LYS A 85 -20.53 -9.08 10.43
N GLN A 86 -20.41 -8.50 11.62
CA GLN A 86 -21.54 -8.37 12.54
C GLN A 86 -22.67 -7.53 11.93
N ARG A 87 -22.33 -6.46 11.22
CA ARG A 87 -23.30 -5.62 10.52
C ARG A 87 -24.03 -6.38 9.41
N ILE A 88 -23.31 -7.19 8.62
CA ILE A 88 -23.92 -8.05 7.59
C ILE A 88 -24.91 -9.01 8.22
N GLN A 89 -24.48 -9.75 9.26
CA GLN A 89 -25.33 -10.71 9.95
C GLN A 89 -26.58 -10.04 10.51
N LYS A 90 -26.44 -8.87 11.16
CA LYS A 90 -27.56 -8.10 11.68
C LYS A 90 -28.56 -7.71 10.59
N VAL A 91 -28.09 -7.29 9.41
CA VAL A 91 -28.98 -6.94 8.29
C VAL A 91 -29.74 -8.17 7.79
N ILE A 92 -29.07 -9.32 7.66
CA ILE A 92 -29.69 -10.60 7.28
C ILE A 92 -30.75 -11.02 8.29
N ASP A 93 -30.43 -11.02 9.59
CA ASP A 93 -31.32 -11.46 10.67
C ASP A 93 -32.50 -10.50 10.90
N THR A 94 -32.37 -9.24 10.50
CA THR A 94 -33.44 -8.24 10.66
C THR A 94 -34.32 -8.20 9.43
N TRP A 95 -33.76 -7.89 8.26
CA TRP A 95 -34.54 -7.58 7.04
C TRP A 95 -34.47 -8.66 5.97
N GLY A 96 -33.62 -9.67 6.13
CA GLY A 96 -33.51 -10.77 5.17
C GLY A 96 -34.80 -11.59 5.03
N PRO A 97 -34.87 -12.50 4.05
CA PRO A 97 -36.09 -13.28 3.77
C PRO A 97 -36.62 -14.09 4.96
N SER A 98 -35.71 -14.54 5.83
CA SER A 98 -36.00 -15.28 7.07
C SER A 98 -35.75 -14.45 8.34
N GLY A 99 -35.68 -13.12 8.20
CA GLY A 99 -35.39 -12.21 9.30
C GLY A 99 -36.56 -11.98 10.26
N SER A 100 -36.29 -11.28 11.35
CA SER A 100 -37.29 -10.89 12.36
C SER A 100 -38.29 -9.83 11.85
N GLN A 101 -37.88 -9.01 10.87
CA GLN A 101 -38.69 -7.97 10.22
C GLN A 101 -38.40 -7.95 8.70
N PRO A 102 -38.79 -9.00 7.95
CA PRO A 102 -38.46 -9.12 6.53
C PRO A 102 -38.93 -7.91 5.73
N SER A 103 -38.00 -7.29 4.99
CA SER A 103 -38.30 -6.16 4.12
C SER A 103 -37.28 -6.13 2.99
N GLU A 104 -37.72 -6.45 1.78
CA GLU A 104 -36.85 -6.50 0.61
C GLU A 104 -36.22 -5.13 0.31
N ALA A 105 -37.00 -4.05 0.43
CA ALA A 105 -36.53 -2.70 0.19
C ALA A 105 -35.43 -2.27 1.18
N GLU A 106 -35.65 -2.50 2.48
CA GLU A 106 -34.64 -2.19 3.52
C GLU A 106 -33.41 -3.08 3.38
N TYR A 107 -33.60 -4.38 3.16
CA TYR A 107 -32.50 -5.30 2.92
C TYR A 107 -31.63 -4.83 1.75
N LYS A 108 -32.22 -4.58 0.57
CA LYS A 108 -31.48 -4.13 -0.61
C LYS A 108 -30.71 -2.82 -0.36
N GLU A 109 -31.33 -1.84 0.30
CA GLU A 109 -30.68 -0.56 0.58
C GLU A 109 -29.54 -0.68 1.60
N GLN A 110 -29.70 -1.46 2.67
CA GLN A 110 -28.64 -1.68 3.66
C GLN A 110 -27.48 -2.49 3.07
N MET A 111 -27.79 -3.51 2.27
CA MET A 111 -26.78 -4.31 1.58
C MET A 111 -26.00 -3.46 0.58
N ARG A 112 -26.65 -2.57 -0.18
CA ARG A 112 -25.95 -1.61 -1.06
C ARG A 112 -24.97 -0.72 -0.28
N LYS A 113 -25.36 -0.21 0.90
CA LYS A 113 -24.46 0.57 1.77
C LYS A 113 -23.28 -0.27 2.26
N ILE A 114 -23.54 -1.51 2.68
CA ILE A 114 -22.50 -2.46 3.10
C ILE A 114 -21.52 -2.71 1.95
N ARG A 115 -22.00 -2.94 0.72
CA ARG A 115 -21.15 -3.14 -0.46
C ARG A 115 -20.15 -2.01 -0.64
N LYS A 116 -20.66 -0.77 -0.62
CA LYS A 116 -19.82 0.43 -0.74
C LYS A 116 -18.76 0.49 0.37
N ASN A 117 -19.13 0.13 1.60
CA ASN A 117 -18.18 0.09 2.71
C ASN A 117 -17.11 -0.99 2.52
N ILE A 118 -17.47 -2.20 2.09
CA ILE A 118 -16.51 -3.28 1.81
C ILE A 118 -15.53 -2.84 0.71
N ILE A 119 -16.01 -2.21 -0.37
CA ILE A 119 -15.16 -1.74 -1.48
C ILE A 119 -14.16 -0.67 -1.00
N ASN A 120 -14.63 0.33 -0.25
CA ASN A 120 -13.74 1.37 0.29
C ASN A 120 -12.71 0.77 1.26
N PHE A 121 -13.15 -0.11 2.15
CA PHE A 121 -12.31 -0.77 3.14
C PHE A 121 -11.24 -1.66 2.49
N HIS A 122 -11.62 -2.44 1.47
CA HIS A 122 -10.69 -3.17 0.62
C HIS A 122 -9.66 -2.21 -0.03
N GLY A 123 -10.13 -1.08 -0.56
CA GLY A 123 -9.26 -0.07 -1.15
C GLY A 123 -8.20 0.46 -0.18
N GLU A 124 -8.57 0.71 1.08
CA GLU A 124 -7.64 1.14 2.15
C GLU A 124 -6.58 0.07 2.46
N MET A 125 -6.97 -1.21 2.53
CA MET A 125 -6.00 -2.30 2.75
C MET A 125 -4.99 -2.42 1.62
N VAL A 126 -5.43 -2.31 0.36
CA VAL A 126 -4.54 -2.29 -0.80
C VAL A 126 -3.59 -1.08 -0.76
N LEU A 127 -4.05 0.07 -0.29
CA LEU A 127 -3.18 1.23 -0.07
C LEU A 127 -2.09 0.92 0.96
N LEU A 128 -2.40 0.18 2.04
CA LEU A 128 -1.42 -0.17 3.09
C LEU A 128 -0.36 -1.14 2.57
N GLU A 129 -0.74 -2.12 1.75
CA GLU A 129 0.21 -3.00 1.06
C GLU A 129 1.14 -2.19 0.14
N ASN A 130 0.60 -1.18 -0.55
CA ASN A 130 1.41 -0.34 -1.44
C ASN A 130 2.35 0.57 -0.65
N TYR A 131 1.88 1.09 0.48
CA TYR A 131 2.69 1.83 1.44
C TYR A 131 3.92 1.01 1.87
N SER A 132 3.72 -0.25 2.25
CA SER A 132 4.83 -1.18 2.57
C SER A 132 5.82 -1.30 1.40
N ASN A 133 5.32 -1.63 0.21
CA ASN A 133 6.12 -1.82 -1.00
C ASN A 133 6.96 -0.58 -1.36
N ILE A 134 6.36 0.62 -1.27
CA ILE A 134 7.03 1.89 -1.59
C ILE A 134 8.11 2.22 -0.57
N ASN A 135 7.82 2.08 0.73
CA ASN A 135 8.77 2.41 1.79
C ASN A 135 9.96 1.44 1.79
N TYR A 136 9.70 0.14 1.62
CA TYR A 136 10.76 -0.86 1.41
C TYR A 136 11.65 -0.50 0.22
N THR A 137 11.02 -0.20 -0.93
CA THR A 137 11.73 0.21 -2.15
C THR A 137 12.58 1.47 -1.91
N GLY A 138 12.05 2.42 -1.13
CA GLY A 138 12.75 3.63 -0.72
C GLY A 138 14.00 3.33 0.12
N LEU A 139 13.87 2.48 1.14
CA LEU A 139 14.98 2.01 1.99
C LEU A 139 16.06 1.31 1.15
N ALA A 140 15.67 0.35 0.31
CA ALA A 140 16.61 -0.34 -0.57
C ALA A 140 17.36 0.61 -1.51
N LYS A 141 16.67 1.63 -2.04
CA LYS A 141 17.29 2.63 -2.93
C LYS A 141 18.18 3.64 -2.20
N ILE A 142 17.85 4.04 -0.98
CA ILE A 142 18.72 4.96 -0.21
C ILE A 142 19.96 4.24 0.31
N LEU A 143 19.82 3.00 0.79
CA LEU A 143 20.94 2.17 1.22
C LEU A 143 21.88 1.86 0.05
N LYS A 144 21.34 1.47 -1.12
CA LYS A 144 22.15 1.33 -2.35
C LYS A 144 22.86 2.63 -2.74
N LYS A 145 22.26 3.79 -2.44
CA LYS A 145 22.89 5.08 -2.71
C LYS A 145 24.02 5.37 -1.72
N TYR A 146 23.82 5.04 -0.45
CA TYR A 146 24.84 5.15 0.60
C TYR A 146 26.10 4.39 0.19
N ASP A 147 26.00 3.06 0.05
CA ASP A 147 27.13 2.19 -0.31
C ASP A 147 27.88 2.68 -1.57
N LYS A 148 27.13 3.06 -2.61
CA LYS A 148 27.72 3.56 -3.86
C LYS A 148 28.47 4.89 -3.74
N ARG A 149 28.15 5.71 -2.76
CA ARG A 149 28.69 7.07 -2.60
C ARG A 149 29.76 7.15 -1.53
N THR A 150 29.69 6.29 -0.53
CA THR A 150 30.62 6.31 0.62
C THR A 150 31.63 5.16 0.56
N GLY A 151 31.36 4.12 -0.25
CA GLY A 151 32.13 2.87 -0.21
C GLY A 151 31.74 1.95 0.95
N GLY A 152 30.74 2.33 1.76
CA GLY A 152 30.24 1.52 2.87
C GLY A 152 29.51 0.25 2.39
N LEU A 153 29.25 -0.65 3.35
CA LEU A 153 28.58 -1.93 3.13
C LEU A 153 27.33 -2.05 4.02
N LEU A 154 26.53 -0.99 4.07
CA LEU A 154 25.39 -0.91 4.97
C LEU A 154 24.16 -1.63 4.40
N ARG A 155 23.99 -1.68 3.08
CA ARG A 155 22.74 -2.13 2.46
C ARG A 155 22.37 -3.56 2.83
N LEU A 156 23.31 -4.50 2.76
CA LEU A 156 23.02 -5.92 3.00
C LEU A 156 22.48 -6.17 4.42
N PRO A 157 23.22 -5.82 5.49
CA PRO A 157 22.77 -6.08 6.86
C PRO A 157 21.48 -5.31 7.19
N PHE A 158 21.32 -4.10 6.67
CA PHE A 158 20.12 -3.30 6.94
C PHE A 158 18.89 -3.87 6.23
N ILE A 159 19.02 -4.36 4.99
CA ILE A 159 17.90 -4.99 4.30
C ILE A 159 17.47 -6.28 4.98
N GLN A 160 18.41 -7.10 5.46
CA GLN A 160 18.06 -8.29 6.25
C GLN A 160 17.21 -7.94 7.47
N LYS A 161 17.61 -6.91 8.24
CA LYS A 161 16.81 -6.40 9.37
C LYS A 161 15.43 -5.92 8.91
N VAL A 162 15.34 -5.23 7.78
CA VAL A 162 14.08 -4.67 7.23
C VAL A 162 13.10 -5.77 6.84
N LEU A 163 13.56 -6.91 6.31
CA LEU A 163 12.70 -8.02 5.92
C LEU A 163 11.94 -8.66 7.10
N GLU A 164 12.42 -8.43 8.32
CA GLU A 164 11.82 -8.93 9.56
C GLU A 164 10.96 -7.86 10.27
N GLN A 165 10.81 -6.67 9.69
CA GLN A 165 10.06 -5.59 10.32
C GLN A 165 8.54 -5.74 10.08
N PRO A 166 7.71 -5.40 11.09
CA PRO A 166 6.25 -5.44 10.97
C PRO A 166 5.71 -4.78 9.71
N PHE A 167 6.21 -3.59 9.34
CA PHE A 167 5.70 -2.89 8.15
C PHE A 167 5.93 -3.64 6.83
N PHE A 168 6.86 -4.61 6.79
CA PHE A 168 7.18 -5.42 5.62
C PHE A 168 6.40 -6.74 5.58
N ILE A 169 6.01 -7.27 6.74
CA ILE A 169 5.30 -8.55 6.85
C ILE A 169 3.81 -8.28 6.68
N THR A 170 3.31 -8.36 5.45
CA THR A 170 1.92 -7.97 5.10
C THR A 170 0.92 -9.12 5.08
N ASP A 171 1.29 -10.32 5.53
CA ASP A 171 0.48 -11.54 5.35
C ASP A 171 -0.95 -11.43 5.91
N LEU A 172 -1.10 -10.75 7.05
CA LEU A 172 -2.40 -10.56 7.69
C LEU A 172 -3.28 -9.60 6.88
N VAL A 173 -2.73 -8.46 6.46
CA VAL A 173 -3.42 -7.50 5.57
C VAL A 173 -3.83 -8.20 4.26
N SER A 174 -2.92 -8.95 3.63
CA SER A 174 -3.22 -9.70 2.40
C SER A 174 -4.32 -10.75 2.60
N LYS A 175 -4.39 -11.37 3.79
CA LYS A 175 -5.49 -12.28 4.14
C LYS A 175 -6.82 -11.53 4.28
N LEU A 176 -6.84 -10.37 4.94
CA LEU A 176 -8.05 -9.55 5.09
C LEU A 176 -8.56 -9.02 3.74
N VAL A 177 -7.66 -8.63 2.84
CA VAL A 177 -7.99 -8.27 1.45
C VAL A 177 -8.77 -9.40 0.78
N LYS A 178 -8.23 -10.63 0.79
CA LYS A 178 -8.89 -11.80 0.20
C LYS A 178 -10.23 -12.14 0.86
N GLN A 179 -10.34 -11.94 2.17
CA GLN A 179 -11.60 -12.12 2.87
C GLN A 179 -12.65 -11.10 2.41
N CYS A 180 -12.26 -9.85 2.19
CA CYS A 180 -13.15 -8.83 1.64
C CYS A 180 -13.54 -9.11 0.19
N GLU A 181 -12.62 -9.59 -0.67
CA GLU A 181 -12.92 -10.04 -2.04
C GLU A 181 -13.99 -11.14 -2.02
N TYR A 182 -13.79 -12.16 -1.19
CA TYR A 182 -14.76 -13.25 -1.02
C TYR A 182 -16.12 -12.76 -0.49
N MET A 183 -16.12 -11.80 0.46
CA MET A 183 -17.35 -11.18 0.95
C MET A 183 -18.09 -10.43 -0.15
N ILE A 184 -17.39 -9.71 -1.03
CA ILE A 184 -18.02 -9.04 -2.18
C ILE A 184 -18.68 -10.06 -3.10
N GLU A 185 -17.98 -11.14 -3.45
CA GLU A 185 -18.49 -12.19 -4.34
C GLU A 185 -19.71 -12.92 -3.76
N THR A 186 -19.68 -13.24 -2.46
CA THR A 186 -20.73 -14.02 -1.80
C THR A 186 -21.97 -13.18 -1.52
N VAL A 187 -21.78 -11.93 -1.10
CA VAL A 187 -22.87 -11.05 -0.66
C VAL A 187 -23.53 -10.34 -1.85
N PHE A 188 -22.81 -10.17 -2.95
CA PHE A 188 -23.28 -9.52 -4.17
C PHE A 188 -22.94 -10.37 -5.40
N PRO A 189 -23.55 -11.57 -5.53
CA PRO A 189 -23.39 -12.38 -6.73
C PRO A 189 -23.90 -11.57 -7.91
N VAL A 190 -23.01 -11.34 -8.87
CA VAL A 190 -23.24 -10.36 -9.90
C VAL A 190 -24.23 -10.91 -10.94
N GLU A 191 -25.42 -10.31 -11.04
CA GLU A 191 -26.27 -10.48 -12.22
C GLU A 191 -25.55 -9.84 -13.42
N GLU A 192 -25.31 -10.58 -14.50
CA GLU A 192 -24.46 -10.18 -15.64
C GLU A 192 -24.84 -8.81 -16.25
N GLU A 193 -26.11 -8.41 -16.15
CA GLU A 193 -26.61 -7.12 -16.66
C GLU A 193 -26.20 -5.91 -15.79
N GLU A 194 -25.88 -6.10 -14.51
CA GLU A 194 -25.42 -5.03 -13.62
C GLU A 194 -23.91 -4.78 -13.73
N ARG A 195 -23.07 -5.73 -14.21
CA ARG A 195 -21.61 -5.52 -14.40
C ARG A 195 -21.26 -4.27 -15.20
N VAL A 196 -22.05 -3.99 -16.23
CA VAL A 196 -21.80 -2.87 -17.17
C VAL A 196 -22.29 -1.53 -16.61
N LYS A 197 -23.36 -1.54 -15.81
CA LYS A 197 -23.86 -0.34 -15.10
C LYS A 197 -23.03 -0.03 -13.85
N GLU A 198 -22.67 -1.06 -13.08
CA GLU A 198 -21.85 -0.96 -11.86
C GLU A 198 -20.39 -0.63 -12.16
N GLY A 199 -19.82 -1.04 -13.29
CA GLY A 199 -18.51 -0.54 -13.72
C GLY A 199 -18.49 0.98 -13.89
N ARG A 200 -19.60 1.58 -14.33
CA ARG A 200 -19.78 3.04 -14.42
C ARG A 200 -20.19 3.68 -13.10
N GLU A 201 -21.03 3.03 -12.31
CA GLU A 201 -21.47 3.56 -11.02
C GLU A 201 -20.41 3.42 -9.92
N ALA A 202 -19.60 2.36 -9.88
CA ALA A 202 -18.48 2.21 -8.96
C ALA A 202 -17.41 3.30 -9.16
N ILE A 203 -17.24 3.77 -10.40
CA ILE A 203 -16.42 4.94 -10.75
C ILE A 203 -17.00 6.23 -10.13
N THR A 204 -18.33 6.32 -9.96
CA THR A 204 -19.02 7.51 -9.42
C THR A 204 -19.39 7.43 -7.93
N VAL A 205 -19.49 6.23 -7.34
CA VAL A 205 -20.11 5.98 -6.02
C VAL A 205 -19.07 5.63 -4.95
N ALA A 206 -17.97 4.95 -5.29
CA ALA A 206 -16.80 4.92 -4.41
C ALA A 206 -16.27 6.35 -4.39
N GLY A 207 -16.20 6.98 -3.20
CA GLY A 207 -15.79 8.39 -3.11
C GLY A 207 -14.55 8.59 -3.97
N GLU A 208 -14.64 9.49 -4.97
CA GLU A 208 -13.77 9.54 -6.17
C GLU A 208 -12.25 9.50 -5.87
N GLY A 209 -11.86 9.75 -4.61
CA GLY A 209 -10.54 9.52 -4.05
C GLY A 209 -10.13 8.04 -3.92
N ILE A 210 -10.77 7.25 -3.02
CA ILE A 210 -10.21 5.95 -2.58
C ILE A 210 -10.06 4.98 -3.75
N PHE A 211 -11.08 4.83 -4.60
CA PHE A 211 -11.00 3.94 -5.76
C PHE A 211 -9.85 4.34 -6.69
N ARG A 212 -9.74 5.63 -7.02
CA ARG A 212 -8.64 6.15 -7.84
C ARG A 212 -7.27 5.92 -7.18
N ASN A 213 -7.17 6.13 -5.87
CA ASN A 213 -5.97 5.88 -5.10
C ASN A 213 -5.58 4.39 -5.15
N THR A 214 -6.55 3.48 -5.00
CA THR A 214 -6.36 2.03 -5.08
C THR A 214 -5.87 1.61 -6.47
N ILE A 215 -6.45 2.12 -7.55
CA ILE A 215 -5.98 1.84 -8.92
C ILE A 215 -4.53 2.33 -9.11
N ALA A 216 -4.22 3.56 -8.67
CA ALA A 216 -2.86 4.10 -8.74
C ALA A 216 -1.86 3.24 -7.94
N ALA A 217 -2.28 2.72 -6.79
CA ALA A 217 -1.49 1.83 -5.96
C ALA A 217 -1.22 0.49 -6.64
N LEU A 218 -2.24 -0.17 -7.21
CA LEU A 218 -2.11 -1.42 -7.95
C LEU A 218 -1.16 -1.29 -9.15
N MET A 219 -1.30 -0.20 -9.92
CA MET A 219 -0.39 0.10 -11.04
C MET A 219 1.05 0.28 -10.55
N THR A 220 1.24 0.96 -9.41
CA THR A 220 2.56 1.13 -8.81
C THR A 220 3.17 -0.19 -8.36
N MET A 221 2.38 -1.03 -7.69
CA MET A 221 2.81 -2.36 -7.26
C MET A 221 3.26 -3.21 -8.44
N GLN A 222 2.56 -3.14 -9.58
CA GLN A 222 2.93 -3.87 -10.80
C GLN A 222 4.23 -3.33 -11.41
N GLU A 223 4.37 -2.01 -11.52
CA GLU A 223 5.55 -1.38 -12.09
C GLU A 223 6.82 -1.61 -11.25
N ILE A 224 6.73 -1.57 -9.92
CA ILE A 224 7.89 -1.82 -9.05
C ILE A 224 8.43 -3.23 -9.29
N ARG A 225 7.55 -4.20 -9.58
CA ARG A 225 7.89 -5.60 -9.84
C ARG A 225 8.40 -5.85 -11.26
N ARG A 226 7.89 -5.14 -12.27
CA ARG A 226 8.40 -5.20 -13.66
C ARG A 226 9.83 -4.66 -13.83
N GLY A 227 10.30 -3.82 -12.90
CA GLY A 227 11.58 -3.12 -13.01
C GLY A 227 12.85 -3.93 -12.71
N SER A 228 12.77 -5.23 -12.44
CA SER A 228 13.95 -6.07 -12.14
C SER A 228 14.14 -7.15 -13.20
N SER A 229 15.20 -7.03 -14.01
CA SER A 229 15.60 -8.04 -15.01
C SER A 229 16.17 -9.32 -14.38
N THR A 230 16.42 -9.32 -13.06
CA THR A 230 16.78 -10.49 -12.28
C THR A 230 16.01 -10.48 -10.96
N TYR A 231 15.29 -11.57 -10.67
CA TYR A 231 14.69 -11.77 -9.36
C TYR A 231 15.82 -12.11 -8.37
N SER A 232 15.95 -11.29 -7.33
CA SER A 232 16.91 -11.50 -6.22
C SER A 232 16.13 -11.60 -4.91
N HIS A 233 16.69 -12.23 -3.88
CA HIS A 233 16.11 -12.30 -2.53
C HIS A 233 15.78 -10.91 -1.92
N PHE A 234 16.31 -9.81 -2.48
CA PHE A 234 15.99 -8.43 -2.10
C PHE A 234 14.88 -7.78 -2.95
N SER A 235 14.20 -8.56 -3.78
CA SER A 235 13.09 -8.10 -4.62
C SER A 235 11.79 -8.34 -3.90
N LEU A 236 10.79 -7.49 -4.15
CA LEU A 236 9.44 -7.74 -3.65
C LEU A 236 8.92 -9.05 -4.25
N PRO A 237 8.19 -9.88 -3.47
CA PRO A 237 7.56 -11.08 -3.98
C PRO A 237 6.55 -10.74 -5.09
N PRO A 238 6.25 -11.68 -6.02
CA PRO A 238 5.19 -11.49 -7.01
C PRO A 238 3.86 -11.11 -6.36
N LEU A 239 3.02 -10.35 -7.06
CA LEU A 239 1.66 -10.08 -6.59
C LEU A 239 0.84 -11.36 -6.72
N ASN A 240 0.34 -11.89 -5.61
CA ASN A 240 -0.75 -12.86 -5.59
C ASN A 240 -2.08 -12.12 -5.56
N LEU A 241 -2.29 -11.20 -6.52
CA LEU A 241 -3.62 -10.67 -6.77
C LEU A 241 -4.41 -11.80 -7.46
N PRO A 242 -5.69 -12.02 -7.12
CA PRO A 242 -6.54 -12.75 -8.04
C PRO A 242 -6.44 -12.08 -9.42
N ASP A 243 -6.56 -12.87 -10.50
CA ASP A 243 -6.78 -12.36 -11.85
C ASP A 243 -8.13 -11.63 -11.85
N SER A 244 -8.15 -10.45 -11.23
CA SER A 244 -9.35 -9.65 -11.11
C SER A 244 -9.49 -8.99 -12.46
N ASP A 245 -10.40 -9.53 -13.27
CA ASP A 245 -10.88 -8.99 -14.54
C ASP A 245 -11.18 -7.47 -14.46
N LEU A 246 -11.32 -6.88 -13.27
CA LEU A 246 -11.33 -5.44 -13.02
C LEU A 246 -10.09 -4.70 -13.55
N ILE A 247 -8.88 -5.23 -13.38
CA ILE A 247 -7.67 -4.56 -13.90
C ILE A 247 -7.56 -4.74 -15.42
N GLN A 248 -7.95 -5.90 -15.94
CA GLN A 248 -7.86 -6.23 -17.37
C GLN A 248 -8.95 -5.52 -18.20
N SER A 249 -10.16 -5.37 -17.65
CA SER A 249 -11.24 -4.59 -18.25
C SER A 249 -10.95 -3.08 -18.29
N LEU A 250 -10.14 -2.56 -17.37
CA LEU A 250 -9.71 -1.16 -17.36
C LEU A 250 -8.50 -0.88 -18.29
N GLN A 251 -7.69 -1.90 -18.61
CA GLN A 251 -6.62 -1.78 -19.63
C GLN A 251 -7.18 -1.58 -21.05
N LEU A 252 -8.41 -2.01 -21.32
CA LEU A 252 -9.06 -1.89 -22.63
C LEU A 252 -9.49 -0.45 -23.00
N ASN A 253 -9.41 0.51 -22.07
CA ASN A 253 -9.89 1.89 -22.28
C ASN A 253 -8.83 2.99 -22.17
N SER A 254 -7.53 2.70 -22.27
CA SER A 254 -6.51 3.75 -22.43
C SER A 254 -6.17 3.99 -23.91
N PRO A 255 -6.59 5.11 -24.53
CA PRO A 255 -6.22 5.45 -25.90
C PRO A 255 -4.87 6.15 -25.96
N ILE A 256 -3.84 5.63 -25.28
CA ILE A 256 -2.47 6.12 -25.45
C ILE A 256 -1.49 4.95 -25.40
N PRO A 257 -0.88 4.57 -26.54
CA PRO A 257 0.24 3.63 -26.55
C PRO A 257 1.47 4.32 -25.94
N ILE A 258 2.05 3.69 -24.92
CA ILE A 258 3.35 4.09 -24.39
C ILE A 258 4.42 3.42 -25.26
N VAL A 259 5.10 4.23 -26.08
CA VAL A 259 6.41 3.94 -26.69
C VAL A 259 7.50 4.39 -25.72
#